data_AF-A0A9N9SVX6-F1
#
_entry.id   AF-A0A9N9SVX6-F1
#
_cell.length_a   1.000
_cell.length_b   1.000
_cell.length_c   1.000
_cell.angle_alpha   90.00
_cell.angle_beta   90.00
_cell.angle_gamma   90.00
#
_symmetry.space_group_name_H-M   'P 1'
#
loop_
_entity.id
_entity.type
_entity.pdbx_description
1 polymer ?
#
loop_
_entity_poly.entity_id
_entity_poly.type
_entity_poly.pdbx_seq_one_letter_code
_entity_poly.pdbx_strand_id
1 'polypeptide(L)'
;MNGIERVDKYKYLETSISDNNDLTTEIRARIEIAKNALVKMKTILCNKDLKLELRVRALRCYVFSILQCGLESWTLKQEHINKLQSFEMWCYRRMLRIAWTQKKANTKVLREMGKECDIINTIKIRKLQYLGHVMRGQRYELLRLIIKGKIKEGRSIGKRRVSWLKNLRDWFKCSSVELFRAEVDRVKMVMMISNFRLRDDT
;
A
#
# COMPACT_ATOMS: atom_id res chain seq x y z
N MET A 1 8.21 5.74 -40.46
CA MET A 1 7.70 5.79 -39.07
C MET A 1 8.08 4.48 -38.42
N ASN A 2 9.03 4.48 -37.48
CA ASN A 2 9.43 3.24 -36.80
C ASN A 2 8.25 2.75 -35.96
N GLY A 3 7.75 1.55 -36.26
CA GLY A 3 6.64 0.94 -35.56
C GLY A 3 7.01 0.71 -34.10
N ILE A 4 6.14 1.12 -33.18
CA ILE A 4 6.30 0.82 -31.75
C ILE A 4 6.11 -0.68 -31.58
N GLU A 5 7.14 -1.38 -31.11
CA GLU A 5 7.08 -2.80 -30.83
C GLU A 5 6.11 -3.07 -29.67
N ARG A 6 5.12 -3.94 -29.91
CA ARG A 6 4.18 -4.36 -28.88
C ARG A 6 4.79 -5.52 -28.09
N VAL A 7 5.04 -5.28 -26.81
CA VAL A 7 5.57 -6.29 -25.87
C VAL A 7 4.54 -6.64 -24.82
N ASP A 8 4.41 -7.93 -24.49
CA ASP A 8 3.44 -8.42 -23.49
C ASP A 8 3.75 -7.96 -22.05
N LYS A 9 5.04 -7.69 -21.79
CA LYS A 9 5.54 -7.24 -20.49
C LYS A 9 6.72 -6.30 -20.64
N TYR A 10 6.66 -5.17 -19.95
CA TYR A 10 7.70 -4.15 -19.92
C TYR A 10 8.00 -3.72 -18.48
N LYS A 11 9.28 -3.55 -18.13
CA LYS A 11 9.68 -3.05 -16.80
C LYS A 11 10.00 -1.56 -16.90
N TYR A 12 9.18 -0.73 -16.27
CA TYR A 12 9.37 0.72 -16.20
C TYR A 12 9.58 1.15 -14.75
N LEU A 13 10.72 1.79 -14.45
CA LEU A 13 11.05 2.29 -13.09
C LEU A 13 10.70 1.26 -11.99
N GLU A 14 11.15 0.02 -12.20
CA GLU A 14 10.93 -1.14 -11.31
C GLU A 14 9.49 -1.68 -11.21
N THR A 15 8.55 -1.08 -11.93
CA THR A 15 7.15 -1.53 -12.06
C THR A 15 7.03 -2.39 -13.31
N SER A 16 6.42 -3.59 -13.19
CA SER A 16 6.15 -4.43 -14.37
C SER A 16 4.79 -4.08 -14.94
N ILE A 17 4.77 -3.52 -16.15
CA ILE A 17 3.57 -3.24 -16.92
C ILE A 17 3.30 -4.45 -17.80
N SER A 18 2.07 -4.96 -17.77
CA SER A 18 1.62 -6.07 -18.61
C SER A 18 0.21 -5.77 -19.12
N ASP A 19 -0.20 -6.39 -20.23
CA ASP A 19 -1.52 -6.17 -20.85
C ASP A 19 -2.70 -6.43 -19.87
N ASN A 20 -2.49 -7.33 -18.90
CA ASN A 20 -3.50 -7.64 -17.87
C ASN A 20 -3.47 -6.71 -16.65
N ASN A 21 -2.49 -5.79 -16.56
CA ASN A 21 -2.21 -4.91 -15.42
C ASN A 21 -2.24 -5.67 -14.08
N ASP A 22 -1.63 -6.86 -14.05
CA ASP A 22 -1.66 -7.73 -12.88
C ASP A 22 -0.54 -7.37 -11.88
N LEU A 23 -0.96 -6.66 -10.84
CA LEU A 23 -0.09 -6.23 -9.75
C LEU A 23 0.44 -7.40 -8.89
N THR A 24 -0.12 -8.60 -9.03
CA THR A 24 0.27 -9.77 -8.22
C THR A 24 1.75 -10.08 -8.31
N THR A 25 2.31 -10.01 -9.52
CA THR A 25 3.74 -10.33 -9.77
C THR A 25 4.64 -9.29 -9.13
N GLU A 26 4.28 -8.01 -9.23
CA GLU A 26 5.04 -6.91 -8.64
C GLU A 26 5.03 -6.97 -7.11
N ILE A 27 3.86 -7.15 -6.50
CA ILE A 27 3.74 -7.29 -5.04
C ILE A 27 4.59 -8.45 -4.54
N ARG A 28 4.54 -9.60 -5.21
CA ARG A 28 5.36 -10.77 -4.85
C ARG A 28 6.85 -10.45 -4.94
N ALA A 29 7.29 -9.84 -6.02
CA ALA A 29 8.70 -9.47 -6.22
C ALA A 29 9.18 -8.52 -5.12
N ARG A 30 8.40 -7.49 -4.78
CA ARG A 30 8.80 -6.53 -3.73
C ARG A 30 8.77 -7.12 -2.33
N ILE A 31 7.81 -7.98 -2.04
CA ILE A 31 7.80 -8.75 -0.79
C ILE A 31 9.09 -9.56 -0.68
N GLU A 32 9.53 -10.18 -1.77
CA GLU A 32 10.76 -10.98 -1.76
C GLU A 32 12.02 -10.13 -1.52
N ILE A 33 12.12 -8.97 -2.19
CA ILE A 33 13.22 -8.02 -1.95
C ILE A 33 13.21 -7.56 -0.48
N ALA A 34 12.03 -7.23 0.07
CA ALA A 34 11.89 -6.80 1.45
C ALA A 34 12.23 -7.90 2.46
N LYS A 35 11.85 -9.16 2.19
CA LYS A 35 12.25 -10.32 2.99
C LYS A 35 13.77 -10.48 3.00
N ASN A 36 14.40 -10.36 1.84
CA ASN A 36 15.86 -10.45 1.72
C ASN A 36 16.56 -9.33 2.49
N ALA A 37 16.05 -8.10 2.45
CA ALA A 37 16.55 -7.00 3.26
C ALA A 37 16.45 -7.30 4.77
N LEU A 38 15.32 -7.84 5.23
CA LEU A 38 15.16 -8.24 6.64
C LEU A 38 16.17 -9.31 7.05
N VAL A 39 16.38 -10.33 6.20
CA VAL A 39 17.34 -11.42 6.47
C VAL A 39 18.77 -10.88 6.54
N LYS A 40 19.17 -9.98 5.64
CA LYS A 40 20.48 -9.31 5.67
C LYS A 40 20.67 -8.49 6.94
N MET A 41 19.62 -7.86 7.43
CA MET A 41 19.64 -7.04 8.66
C MET A 41 19.26 -7.81 9.93
N LYS A 42 19.26 -9.15 9.90
CA LYS A 42 18.85 -10.00 11.03
C LYS A 42 19.62 -9.68 12.32
N THR A 43 20.90 -9.32 12.22
CA THR A 43 21.76 -8.97 13.36
C THR A 43 21.27 -7.75 14.14
N ILE A 44 20.54 -6.84 13.49
CA ILE A 44 19.94 -5.65 14.14
C ILE A 44 18.47 -5.95 14.46
N LEU A 45 17.71 -6.40 13.46
CA LEU A 45 16.26 -6.56 13.56
C LEU A 45 15.84 -7.69 14.52
N CYS A 46 16.67 -8.71 14.72
CA CYS A 46 16.37 -9.84 15.62
C CYS A 46 17.21 -9.84 16.90
N ASN A 47 17.95 -8.76 17.20
CA ASN A 47 18.77 -8.67 18.41
C ASN A 47 17.89 -8.40 19.65
N LYS A 48 18.02 -9.22 20.70
CA LYS A 48 17.25 -9.05 21.94
C LYS A 48 17.80 -7.93 22.84
N ASP A 49 19.07 -7.59 22.69
CA ASP A 49 19.74 -6.55 23.50
C ASP A 49 19.28 -5.15 23.08
N LEU A 50 18.76 -5.02 21.86
CA LEU A 50 18.17 -3.79 21.37
C LEU A 50 16.69 -3.67 21.77
N LYS A 51 16.34 -2.49 22.28
CA LYS A 51 14.95 -2.11 22.56
C LYS A 51 14.07 -2.40 21.33
N LEU A 52 12.90 -2.99 21.58
CA LEU A 52 11.97 -3.37 20.52
C LEU A 52 11.59 -2.18 19.64
N GLU A 53 11.40 -1.00 20.24
CA GLU A 53 11.09 0.24 19.54
C GLU A 53 12.12 0.59 18.45
N LEU A 54 13.42 0.49 18.78
CA LEU A 54 14.51 0.76 17.83
C LEU A 54 14.49 -0.24 16.66
N ARG A 55 14.25 -1.52 16.96
CA ARG A 55 14.14 -2.56 15.93
C ARG A 55 12.95 -2.33 15.01
N VAL A 56 11.81 -1.90 15.55
CA VAL A 56 10.64 -1.56 14.72
C VAL A 56 10.90 -0.31 13.89
N ARG A 57 11.59 0.70 14.42
CA ARG A 57 11.99 1.88 13.65
C ARG A 57 12.90 1.48 12.48
N ALA A 58 13.90 0.64 12.72
CA ALA A 58 14.75 0.10 11.66
C ALA A 58 13.96 -0.70 10.62
N LEU A 59 13.04 -1.57 11.05
CA LEU A 59 12.16 -2.31 10.15
C LEU A 59 11.35 -1.37 9.24
N ARG A 60 10.77 -0.31 9.81
CA ARG A 60 10.02 0.71 9.06
C ARG A 60 10.91 1.44 8.05
N CYS A 61 12.11 1.84 8.45
CA CYS A 61 13.03 2.62 7.61
C CYS A 61 13.64 1.83 6.45
N TYR A 62 13.99 0.56 6.67
CA TYR A 62 14.77 -0.22 5.68
C TYR A 62 13.96 -1.29 4.95
N VAL A 63 12.99 -1.92 5.62
CA VAL A 63 12.24 -3.05 5.04
C VAL A 63 10.90 -2.57 4.50
N PHE A 64 10.14 -1.83 5.29
CA PHE A 64 8.84 -1.34 4.83
C PHE A 64 8.97 -0.23 3.78
N SER A 65 10.05 0.55 3.79
CA SER A 65 10.31 1.55 2.75
C SER A 65 10.38 0.94 1.34
N ILE A 66 10.96 -0.26 1.20
CA ILE A 66 11.02 -1.00 -0.07
C ILE A 66 9.63 -1.30 -0.61
N LEU A 67 8.71 -1.74 0.27
CA LEU A 67 7.32 -1.96 -0.13
C LEU A 67 6.61 -0.64 -0.43
N GLN A 68 6.82 0.37 0.42
CA GLN A 68 6.11 1.65 0.40
C GLN A 68 6.49 2.54 -0.78
N CYS A 69 7.65 2.36 -1.40
CA CYS A 69 8.01 3.05 -2.64
C CYS A 69 6.93 2.76 -3.70
N GLY A 70 6.29 3.75 -4.33
CA GLY A 70 5.29 3.49 -5.39
C GLY A 70 3.99 2.78 -4.98
N LEU A 71 3.78 2.49 -3.70
CA LEU A 71 2.54 1.85 -3.20
C LEU A 71 1.29 2.72 -3.44
N GLU A 72 1.49 4.03 -3.59
CA GLU A 72 0.47 5.04 -3.86
C GLU A 72 -0.21 4.84 -5.21
N SER A 73 0.48 4.29 -6.22
CA SER A 73 -0.06 4.07 -7.57
C SER A 73 -0.79 2.73 -7.72
N TRP A 74 -0.62 1.81 -6.77
CA TRP A 74 -1.15 0.46 -6.84
C TRP A 74 -2.68 0.40 -6.70
N THR A 75 -3.30 -0.50 -7.47
CA THR A 75 -4.70 -0.86 -7.30
C THR A 75 -4.80 -2.17 -6.53
N LEU A 76 -5.23 -2.10 -5.27
CA LEU A 76 -5.21 -3.24 -4.35
C LEU A 76 -6.53 -4.02 -4.39
N LYS A 77 -6.44 -5.32 -4.65
CA LYS A 77 -7.51 -6.31 -4.43
C LYS A 77 -7.37 -6.89 -3.02
N GLN A 78 -8.42 -7.56 -2.54
CA GLN A 78 -8.38 -8.20 -1.21
C GLN A 78 -7.23 -9.19 -1.06
N GLU A 79 -6.91 -9.95 -2.12
CA GLU A 79 -5.76 -10.87 -2.12
C GLU A 79 -4.43 -10.15 -1.89
N HIS A 80 -4.26 -8.96 -2.48
CA HIS A 80 -3.05 -8.15 -2.32
C HIS A 80 -2.94 -7.63 -0.88
N ILE A 81 -4.05 -7.19 -0.30
CA ILE A 81 -4.14 -6.75 1.10
C ILE A 81 -3.73 -7.88 2.03
N ASN A 82 -4.29 -9.08 1.84
CA ASN A 82 -3.98 -10.25 2.66
C ASN A 82 -2.49 -10.64 2.58
N LYS A 83 -1.87 -10.54 1.39
CA LYS A 83 -0.43 -10.80 1.22
C LYS A 83 0.43 -9.79 1.97
N LEU A 84 0.09 -8.51 1.91
CA LEU A 84 0.81 -7.44 2.61
C LEU A 84 0.72 -7.57 4.13
N GLN A 85 -0.48 -7.85 4.66
CA GLN A 85 -0.68 -8.13 6.09
C GLN A 85 0.07 -9.39 6.54
N SER A 86 0.04 -10.44 5.72
CA SER A 86 0.80 -11.68 6.01
C SER A 86 2.31 -11.43 6.04
N PHE A 87 2.81 -10.55 5.17
CA PHE A 87 4.22 -10.13 5.18
C PHE A 87 4.57 -9.33 6.44
N GLU A 88 3.74 -8.37 6.85
CA GLU A 88 3.96 -7.61 8.09
C GLU A 88 4.03 -8.56 9.30
N MET A 89 3.08 -9.50 9.38
CA MET A 89 3.06 -10.52 10.42
C MET A 89 4.28 -11.45 10.39
N TRP A 90 4.80 -11.77 9.20
CA TRP A 90 6.04 -12.53 9.04
C TRP A 90 7.24 -11.76 9.59
N CYS A 91 7.33 -10.44 9.34
CA CYS A 91 8.39 -9.59 9.87
C CYS A 91 8.37 -9.55 11.40
N TYR A 92 7.20 -9.35 12.01
CA TYR A 92 7.05 -9.32 13.46
C TYR A 92 7.40 -10.65 14.12
N ARG A 93 6.97 -11.77 13.55
CA ARG A 93 7.36 -13.10 14.05
C ARG A 93 8.87 -13.32 14.01
N ARG A 94 9.55 -12.90 12.92
CA ARG A 94 11.01 -13.00 12.83
C ARG A 94 11.72 -12.12 13.86
N MET A 95 11.24 -10.89 14.06
CA MET A 95 11.78 -9.96 15.05
C MET A 95 11.64 -10.49 16.49
N LEU A 96 10.49 -11.11 16.81
CA LEU A 96 10.23 -11.76 18.11
C LEU A 96 10.82 -13.17 18.22
N ARG A 97 11.45 -13.69 17.14
CA ARG A 97 12.01 -15.05 17.06
C ARG A 97 11.00 -16.15 17.38
N ILE A 98 9.75 -15.95 16.98
CA ILE A 98 8.67 -16.93 17.15
C ILE A 98 8.83 -18.02 16.11
N ALA A 99 8.99 -19.26 16.57
CA ALA A 99 9.04 -20.43 15.70
C ALA A 99 7.64 -20.76 15.16
N TRP A 100 7.60 -21.33 13.96
CA TRP A 100 6.33 -21.71 13.31
C TRP A 100 5.57 -22.78 14.10
N THR A 101 6.29 -23.66 14.82
CA THR A 101 5.74 -24.74 15.66
C THR A 101 4.93 -24.21 16.86
N GLN A 102 5.18 -22.98 17.29
CA GLN A 102 4.48 -22.39 18.43
C GLN A 102 3.01 -22.02 18.11
N LYS A 103 2.60 -22.06 16.83
CA LYS A 103 1.23 -21.78 16.34
C LYS A 103 0.59 -20.54 16.98
N LYS A 104 1.39 -19.51 17.26
CA LYS A 104 0.94 -18.32 17.98
C LYS A 104 -0.01 -17.49 17.13
N ALA A 105 -1.16 -17.15 17.68
CA ALA A 105 -2.17 -16.31 17.04
C ALA A 105 -1.63 -14.91 16.68
N ASN A 106 -2.08 -14.33 15.56
CA ASN A 106 -1.66 -13.00 15.11
C ASN A 106 -1.92 -11.92 16.17
N THR A 107 -3.06 -11.99 16.88
CA THR A 107 -3.43 -11.05 17.95
C THR A 107 -2.41 -11.03 19.08
N LYS A 108 -1.90 -12.20 19.50
CA LYS A 108 -0.84 -12.29 20.53
C LYS A 108 0.49 -11.72 20.03
N VAL A 109 0.83 -11.94 18.77
CA VAL A 109 2.05 -11.36 18.16
C VAL A 109 1.97 -9.84 18.15
N LEU A 110 0.83 -9.27 17.72
CA LEU A 110 0.60 -7.83 17.72
C LEU A 110 0.65 -7.22 19.14
N ARG A 111 0.05 -7.90 20.12
CA ARG A 111 0.12 -7.50 21.53
C ARG A 111 1.57 -7.44 22.05
N GLU A 112 2.40 -8.43 21.73
CA GLU A 112 3.82 -8.43 22.10
C GLU A 112 4.64 -7.39 21.36
N MET A 113 4.25 -7.05 20.13
CA MET A 113 4.82 -5.93 19.40
C MET A 113 4.43 -4.57 20.00
N GLY A 114 3.37 -4.51 20.81
CA GLY A 114 2.74 -3.28 21.28
C GLY A 114 2.18 -2.45 20.13
N LYS A 115 1.73 -3.10 19.04
CA LYS A 115 1.32 -2.43 17.79
C LYS A 115 0.18 -3.17 17.10
N GLU A 116 -0.57 -2.43 16.32
CA GLU A 116 -1.54 -2.99 15.38
C GLU A 116 -0.92 -3.25 14.00
N CYS A 117 -1.67 -3.97 13.16
CA CYS A 117 -1.30 -4.22 11.77
C CYS A 117 -1.53 -2.94 10.95
N ASP A 118 -0.46 -2.21 10.64
CA ASP A 118 -0.53 -0.82 10.16
C ASP A 118 -0.15 -0.70 8.67
N ILE A 119 0.34 -1.76 8.02
CA ILE A 119 0.81 -1.65 6.64
C ILE A 119 -0.30 -1.14 5.69
N ILE A 120 -1.53 -1.60 5.86
CA ILE A 120 -2.67 -1.18 5.04
C ILE A 120 -3.10 0.25 5.36
N ASN A 121 -3.03 0.64 6.62
CA ASN A 121 -3.40 1.97 7.08
C ASN A 121 -2.43 3.02 6.57
N THR A 122 -1.13 2.71 6.62
CA THR A 122 -0.09 3.50 5.96
C THR A 122 -0.36 3.67 4.46
N ILE A 123 -0.77 2.60 3.77
CA ILE A 123 -1.10 2.66 2.33
C ILE A 123 -2.31 3.54 2.07
N LYS A 124 -3.39 3.38 2.84
CA LYS A 124 -4.61 4.19 2.73
C LYS A 124 -4.28 5.68 2.85
N ILE A 125 -3.50 6.04 3.87
CA ILE A 125 -3.09 7.43 4.14
C ILE A 125 -2.24 7.98 2.99
N ARG A 126 -1.20 7.26 2.56
CA ARG A 126 -0.32 7.71 1.48
C ARG A 126 -1.06 7.87 0.16
N LYS A 127 -1.91 6.91 -0.19
CA LYS A 127 -2.72 6.95 -1.41
C LYS A 127 -3.67 8.16 -1.40
N LEU A 128 -4.27 8.47 -0.25
CA LEU A 128 -5.08 9.66 -0.08
C LEU A 128 -4.22 10.93 -0.23
N GLN A 129 -3.08 11.04 0.46
CA GLN A 129 -2.16 12.18 0.35
C GLN A 129 -1.70 12.41 -1.10
N TYR A 130 -1.35 11.35 -1.82
CA TYR A 130 -0.99 11.39 -3.23
C TYR A 130 -2.12 11.94 -4.09
N LEU A 131 -3.37 11.53 -3.84
CA LEU A 131 -4.52 12.07 -4.55
C LEU A 131 -4.64 13.59 -4.39
N GLY A 132 -4.51 14.08 -3.16
CA GLY A 132 -4.55 15.53 -2.88
C GLY A 132 -3.41 16.29 -3.55
N HIS A 133 -2.22 15.69 -3.60
CA HIS A 133 -1.08 16.26 -4.32
C HIS A 133 -1.35 16.38 -5.82
N VAL A 134 -1.92 15.34 -6.44
CA VAL A 134 -2.33 15.35 -7.86
C VAL A 134 -3.43 16.39 -8.11
N MET A 135 -4.40 16.55 -7.21
CA MET A 135 -5.49 17.51 -7.39
C MET A 135 -5.05 18.97 -7.29
N ARG A 136 -4.08 19.27 -6.41
CA ARG A 136 -3.59 20.64 -6.16
C ARG A 136 -2.43 21.04 -7.08
N GLY A 137 -1.62 20.09 -7.54
CA GLY A 137 -0.44 20.39 -8.34
C GLY A 137 -0.74 20.67 -9.81
N GLN A 138 -0.38 21.86 -10.29
CA GLN A 138 -0.56 22.26 -11.70
C GLN A 138 0.21 21.35 -12.67
N ARG A 139 1.38 20.84 -12.26
CA ARG A 139 2.20 19.87 -13.01
C ARG A 139 1.53 18.51 -13.27
N TYR A 140 0.41 18.20 -12.59
CA TYR A 140 -0.28 16.93 -12.71
C TYR A 140 -1.59 17.04 -13.49
N GLU A 141 -1.72 18.06 -14.34
CA GLU A 141 -2.94 18.31 -15.11
C GLU A 141 -3.44 17.09 -15.88
N LEU A 142 -2.55 16.38 -16.59
CA LEU A 142 -2.90 15.16 -17.31
C LEU A 142 -3.44 14.07 -16.38
N LEU A 143 -2.76 13.81 -15.25
CA LEU A 143 -3.21 12.83 -14.26
C LEU A 143 -4.56 13.22 -13.65
N ARG A 144 -4.75 14.51 -13.37
CA ARG A 144 -6.01 15.06 -12.85
C ARG A 144 -7.14 14.86 -13.86
N LEU A 145 -6.90 15.08 -15.16
CA LEU A 145 -7.84 14.81 -16.23
C LEU A 145 -8.17 13.32 -16.33
N ILE A 146 -7.17 12.44 -16.23
CA ILE A 146 -7.38 10.97 -16.24
C ILE A 146 -8.22 10.53 -15.05
N ILE A 147 -7.93 11.04 -13.85
CA ILE A 147 -8.63 10.66 -12.61
C ILE A 147 -10.08 11.19 -12.59
N LYS A 148 -10.31 12.41 -13.09
CA LYS A 148 -11.66 13.02 -13.14
C LYS A 148 -12.46 12.61 -14.38
N GLY A 149 -11.76 12.19 -15.43
CA GLY A 149 -12.33 11.89 -16.74
C GLY A 149 -13.38 10.80 -16.67
N LYS A 150 -14.52 11.05 -17.31
CA LYS A 150 -15.53 10.03 -17.59
C LYS A 150 -15.47 9.73 -19.09
N ILE A 151 -15.28 8.47 -19.43
CA ILE A 151 -15.39 8.01 -20.82
C ILE A 151 -16.88 8.11 -21.22
N LYS A 152 -17.16 8.72 -22.38
CA LYS A 152 -18.52 8.95 -22.90
C LYS A 152 -19.24 7.65 -23.25
N GLU A 153 -18.50 6.62 -23.65
CA GLU A 153 -19.06 5.33 -24.06
C GLU A 153 -19.68 4.57 -22.89
N GLY A 154 -20.73 3.79 -23.21
CA GLY A 154 -21.35 2.84 -22.30
C GLY A 154 -20.31 1.85 -21.77
N ARG A 155 -20.43 1.50 -20.49
CA ARG A 155 -19.52 0.53 -19.87
C ARG A 155 -19.92 -0.88 -20.28
N SER A 156 -18.94 -1.76 -20.48
CA SER A 156 -19.20 -3.18 -20.72
C SER A 156 -19.98 -3.83 -19.58
N ILE A 157 -20.84 -4.78 -19.94
CA ILE A 157 -21.69 -5.54 -19.02
C ILE A 157 -20.83 -6.57 -18.27
N GLY A 158 -20.90 -6.59 -16.93
CA GLY A 158 -20.17 -7.54 -16.09
C GLY A 158 -19.55 -6.96 -14.81
N LYS A 159 -18.85 -7.81 -14.04
CA LYS A 159 -18.17 -7.40 -12.80
C LYS A 159 -17.00 -6.47 -13.11
N ARG A 160 -17.10 -5.22 -12.65
CA ARG A 160 -16.05 -4.21 -12.84
C ARG A 160 -14.76 -4.64 -12.16
N ARG A 161 -13.63 -4.52 -12.85
CA ARG A 161 -12.31 -4.58 -12.23
C ARG A 161 -12.21 -3.50 -11.14
N VAL A 162 -11.54 -3.82 -10.04
CA VAL A 162 -11.28 -2.85 -8.98
C VAL A 162 -10.42 -1.75 -9.58
N SER A 163 -10.83 -0.49 -9.40
CA SER A 163 -10.04 0.67 -9.84
C SER A 163 -9.34 1.33 -8.66
N TRP A 164 -8.30 2.11 -8.97
CA TRP A 164 -7.54 2.86 -7.98
C TRP A 164 -8.44 3.77 -7.11
N LEU A 165 -9.35 4.51 -7.74
CA LEU A 165 -10.35 5.34 -7.04
C LEU A 165 -11.36 4.51 -6.25
N LYS A 166 -11.73 3.31 -6.74
CA LYS A 166 -12.65 2.43 -6.00
C LYS A 166 -12.05 2.04 -4.65
N ASN A 167 -10.73 1.78 -4.56
CA ASN A 167 -10.09 1.55 -3.26
C ASN A 167 -10.35 2.69 -2.27
N LEU A 168 -10.10 3.93 -2.68
CA LEU A 168 -10.28 5.09 -1.81
C LEU A 168 -11.74 5.25 -1.39
N ARG A 169 -12.69 5.12 -2.31
CA ARG A 169 -14.12 5.16 -1.97
C ARG A 169 -14.52 4.07 -0.99
N ASP A 170 -14.03 2.84 -1.19
CA ASP A 170 -14.36 1.70 -0.34
C ASP A 170 -13.75 1.84 1.07
N TRP A 171 -12.54 2.41 1.18
CA TRP A 171 -11.81 2.61 2.43
C TRP A 171 -12.33 3.81 3.23
N PHE A 172 -12.60 4.93 2.57
CA PHE A 172 -13.04 6.17 3.22
C PHE A 172 -14.56 6.35 3.22
N LYS A 173 -15.31 5.38 2.66
CA LYS A 173 -16.79 5.36 2.60
C LYS A 173 -17.39 6.65 2.05
N CYS A 174 -16.81 7.18 0.98
CA CYS A 174 -17.24 8.42 0.34
C CYS A 174 -17.27 8.28 -1.18
N SER A 175 -18.01 9.16 -1.84
CA SER A 175 -18.10 9.26 -3.29
C SER A 175 -16.84 9.89 -3.88
N SER A 176 -16.63 9.71 -5.19
CA SER A 176 -15.53 10.38 -5.89
C SER A 176 -15.63 11.91 -5.83
N VAL A 177 -16.85 12.45 -5.77
CA VAL A 177 -17.07 13.90 -5.69
C VAL A 177 -16.65 14.44 -4.33
N GLU A 178 -17.00 13.72 -3.25
CA GLU A 178 -16.61 14.09 -1.89
C GLU A 178 -15.09 13.99 -1.69
N LEU A 179 -14.46 12.94 -2.23
CA LEU A 179 -12.99 12.81 -2.28
C LEU A 179 -12.38 14.05 -2.93
N PHE A 180 -12.77 14.37 -4.16
CA PHE A 180 -12.23 15.51 -4.90
C PHE A 180 -12.47 16.86 -4.22
N ARG A 181 -13.59 17.02 -3.51
CA ARG A 181 -13.90 18.24 -2.73
C ARG A 181 -13.08 18.33 -1.45
N ALA A 182 -12.90 17.22 -0.74
CA ALA A 182 -12.09 17.15 0.48
C ALA A 182 -10.59 17.31 0.18
N GLU A 183 -10.13 16.95 -1.01
CA GLU A 183 -8.72 17.05 -1.43
C GLU A 183 -8.24 18.46 -1.71
N VAL A 184 -9.14 19.39 -2.05
CA VAL A 184 -8.79 20.81 -2.23
C VAL A 184 -8.49 21.47 -0.88
N ASP A 185 -9.05 20.94 0.21
CA ASP A 185 -8.92 21.47 1.56
C ASP A 185 -8.03 20.56 2.43
N ARG A 186 -6.81 21.04 2.76
CA ARG A 186 -5.84 20.30 3.57
C ARG A 186 -6.42 19.89 4.94
N VAL A 187 -7.32 20.69 5.50
CA VAL A 187 -7.94 20.44 6.81
C VAL A 187 -8.92 19.27 6.70
N LYS A 188 -9.76 19.22 5.67
CA LYS A 188 -10.67 18.09 5.42
C LYS A 188 -9.93 16.79 5.16
N MET A 189 -8.80 16.85 4.47
CA MET A 189 -7.94 15.69 4.27
C MET A 189 -7.34 15.16 5.57
N VAL A 190 -6.84 16.06 6.43
CA VAL A 190 -6.33 15.70 7.75
C VAL A 190 -7.45 15.13 8.60
N MET A 191 -8.65 15.71 8.57
CA MET A 191 -9.82 15.15 9.26
C MET A 191 -10.19 13.76 8.75
N MET A 192 -10.15 13.49 7.44
CA MET A 192 -10.37 12.14 6.91
C MET A 192 -9.32 11.13 7.41
N ILE A 193 -8.06 11.54 7.51
CA ILE A 193 -6.98 10.71 8.06
C ILE A 193 -7.16 10.49 9.57
N SER A 194 -7.55 11.53 10.32
CA SER A 194 -7.79 11.44 11.76
C SER A 194 -9.00 10.57 12.08
N ASN A 195 -10.12 10.78 11.39
CA ASN A 195 -11.33 9.96 11.51
C ASN A 195 -11.08 8.50 11.10
N PHE A 196 -10.16 8.28 10.17
CA PHE A 196 -9.73 6.94 9.80
C PHE A 196 -8.95 6.26 10.93
N ARG A 197 -8.00 6.95 11.57
CA ARG A 197 -7.25 6.43 12.73
C ARG A 197 -8.17 6.11 13.91
N LEU A 198 -9.11 6.99 14.22
CA LEU A 198 -10.06 6.83 15.34
C LEU A 198 -11.06 5.67 15.15
N ARG A 199 -11.29 5.21 13.91
CA ARG A 199 -12.20 4.09 13.60
C ARG A 199 -11.54 2.72 13.70
N ASP A 200 -10.21 2.65 13.67
CA ASP A 200 -9.48 1.39 13.85
C ASP A 200 -9.18 1.14 15.35
N ASP A 201 -9.29 2.16 16.21
CA ASP A 201 -9.09 2.10 17.67
C ASP A 201 -10.36 1.67 18.48
N THR A 202 -11.47 1.33 17.80
CA THR A 202 -12.76 0.89 18.39
C THR A 202 -13.20 -0.46 17.86
#